data_AF-X1M483-F1
#
_entry.id   AF-X1M483-F1
#
_cell.length_a   1.000
_cell.length_b   1.000
_cell.length_c   1.000
_cell.angle_alpha   90.00
_cell.angle_beta   90.00
_cell.angle_gamma   90.00
#
_symmetry.space_group_name_H-M   'P 1'
#
loop_
_entity.id
_entity.type
_entity.pdbx_description
1 polymer ?
#
loop_
_entity_poly.entity_id
_entity_poly.type
_entity_poly.pdbx_seq_one_letter_code
_entity_poly.pdbx_strand_id
1 'polypeptide(L)'
;DWKATVTICARWKVDPYFIAAIGWHETHWGKLGAGVTGWILGYGYFPGSTVKEKYKGLFNQVEGACKQIVRDMQLPITLVNVVNFAVESWRSGAPRSWAQSVYSIWSNLAKDILPQPTDTEIQDLTKRVEIIEYVVNLFKELISKLAKEFGSER
;
A
#
# COMPACT_ATOMS: atom_id res chain seq x y z
N ASP A 1 9.49 -9.47 19.81
CA ASP A 1 9.57 -8.32 18.89
C ASP A 1 8.24 -7.95 18.24
N TRP A 2 7.51 -8.91 17.64
CA TRP A 2 6.21 -8.61 17.00
C TRP A 2 5.20 -7.86 17.88
N LYS A 3 5.02 -8.31 19.14
CA LYS A 3 4.14 -7.63 20.11
C LYS A 3 4.47 -6.15 20.30
N ALA A 4 5.76 -5.80 20.33
CA ALA A 4 6.19 -4.41 20.46
C ALA A 4 5.85 -3.61 19.20
N THR A 5 6.09 -4.17 18.01
CA THR A 5 5.70 -3.57 16.73
C THR A 5 4.20 -3.29 16.70
N VAL A 6 3.36 -4.27 17.03
CA VAL A 6 1.90 -4.11 17.08
C VAL A 6 1.49 -3.00 18.04
N THR A 7 2.04 -2.97 19.26
CA THR A 7 1.75 -1.92 20.24
C THR A 7 2.12 -0.53 19.73
N ILE A 8 3.28 -0.37 19.10
CA ILE A 8 3.69 0.94 18.55
C ILE A 8 2.76 1.34 17.40
N CYS A 9 2.52 0.44 16.45
CA CYS A 9 1.68 0.69 15.28
C CYS A 9 0.25 1.07 15.70
N ALA A 10 -0.30 0.39 16.72
CA ALA A 10 -1.61 0.70 17.28
C ALA A 10 -1.71 2.14 17.82
N ARG A 11 -0.67 2.64 18.52
CA ARG A 11 -0.64 4.04 19.00
C ARG A 11 -0.71 5.05 17.84
N TRP A 12 -0.08 4.72 16.71
CA TRP A 12 -0.02 5.56 15.53
C TRP A 12 -1.15 5.28 14.53
N LYS A 13 -2.05 4.33 14.81
CA LYS A 13 -3.10 3.88 13.88
C LYS A 13 -2.54 3.44 12.51
N VAL A 14 -1.36 2.84 12.51
CA VAL A 14 -0.72 2.26 11.32
C VAL A 14 -0.95 0.77 11.33
N ASP A 15 -1.17 0.18 10.15
CA ASP A 15 -1.25 -1.28 10.01
C ASP A 15 0.13 -1.91 10.33
N PRO A 16 0.25 -2.74 11.38
CA PRO A 16 1.51 -3.36 11.74
C PRO A 16 2.04 -4.33 10.67
N TYR A 17 1.18 -4.88 9.81
CA TYR A 17 1.60 -5.73 8.70
C TYR A 17 2.26 -4.94 7.59
N PHE A 18 1.91 -3.66 7.43
CA PHE A 18 2.60 -2.78 6.47
C PHE A 18 4.02 -2.47 6.95
N ILE A 19 4.22 -2.22 8.24
CA ILE A 19 5.56 -2.14 8.85
C ILE A 19 6.31 -3.46 8.67
N ALA A 20 5.63 -4.60 8.79
CA ALA A 20 6.25 -5.89 8.57
C ALA A 20 6.73 -6.13 7.15
N ALA A 21 5.93 -5.70 6.17
CA ALA A 21 6.31 -5.74 4.77
C ALA A 21 7.55 -4.89 4.49
N ILE A 22 7.61 -3.67 5.06
CA ILE A 22 8.79 -2.81 4.95
C ILE A 22 10.03 -3.49 5.56
N GLY A 23 9.93 -4.00 6.79
CA GLY A 23 11.05 -4.65 7.48
C GLY A 23 11.55 -5.89 6.76
N TRP A 24 10.63 -6.67 6.19
CA TRP A 24 10.99 -7.82 5.36
C TRP A 24 11.72 -7.39 4.08
N HIS A 25 11.17 -6.43 3.34
CA HIS A 25 11.76 -5.92 2.10
C HIS A 25 13.16 -5.34 2.31
N GLU A 26 13.34 -4.47 3.31
CA GLU A 26 14.57 -3.70 3.48
C GLU A 26 15.73 -4.55 4.00
N THR A 27 15.50 -5.36 5.05
CA THR A 27 16.61 -6.06 5.72
C THR A 27 16.27 -7.48 6.16
N HIS A 28 15.12 -8.01 5.75
CA HIS A 28 14.60 -9.27 6.28
C HIS A 28 14.55 -9.26 7.82
N TRP A 29 14.06 -8.15 8.39
CA TRP A 29 13.99 -7.91 9.83
C TRP A 29 15.34 -8.06 10.54
N GLY A 30 16.38 -7.43 10.01
CA GLY A 30 17.71 -7.40 10.62
C GLY A 30 18.65 -8.52 10.17
N LYS A 31 18.25 -9.37 9.23
CA LYS A 31 19.08 -10.49 8.76
C LYS A 31 20.05 -10.12 7.63
N LEU A 32 19.84 -9.01 6.94
CA LEU A 32 20.63 -8.59 5.78
C LEU A 32 21.16 -7.15 5.91
N GLY A 33 22.30 -6.89 5.26
CA GLY A 33 22.86 -5.54 5.11
C GLY A 33 23.04 -4.79 6.42
N ALA A 34 22.61 -3.52 6.45
CA ALA A 34 22.64 -2.69 7.65
C ALA A 34 21.71 -3.20 8.78
N GLY A 35 20.77 -4.09 8.46
CA GLY A 35 19.90 -4.74 9.44
C GLY A 35 20.69 -5.51 10.51
N VAL A 36 21.77 -6.18 10.10
CA VAL A 36 22.65 -6.97 11.00
C VAL A 36 23.30 -6.09 12.06
N THR A 37 23.49 -4.79 11.77
CA THR A 37 24.07 -3.82 12.69
C THR A 37 23.02 -3.00 13.45
N GLY A 38 21.74 -3.40 13.39
CA GLY A 38 20.65 -2.79 14.17
C GLY A 38 19.71 -1.89 13.37
N TRP A 39 19.86 -1.79 12.04
CA TRP A 39 18.94 -1.06 11.17
C TRP A 39 17.80 -1.96 10.67
N ILE A 40 17.03 -2.51 11.60
CA ILE A 40 16.00 -3.54 11.38
C ILE A 40 14.97 -3.21 10.28
N LEU A 41 14.63 -1.94 10.07
CA LEU A 41 13.73 -1.50 9.00
C LEU A 41 14.48 -0.75 7.87
N GLY A 42 15.80 -0.58 7.97
CA GLY A 42 16.56 0.35 7.14
C GLY A 42 16.21 1.83 7.35
N TYR A 43 15.26 2.12 8.25
CA TYR A 43 14.75 3.48 8.48
C TYR A 43 15.82 4.36 9.14
N GLY A 44 16.13 5.50 8.51
CA GLY A 44 17.17 6.42 8.97
C GLY A 44 18.58 6.05 8.49
N TYR A 45 18.74 4.94 7.76
CA TYR A 45 19.98 4.52 7.14
C TYR A 45 19.96 4.77 5.63
N PHE A 46 20.71 5.78 5.19
CA PHE A 46 20.77 6.20 3.80
C PHE A 46 22.21 6.09 3.30
N PRO A 47 22.56 5.06 2.51
CA PRO A 47 23.90 4.94 1.93
C PRO A 47 24.26 6.20 1.14
N GLY A 48 25.41 6.81 1.45
CA GLY A 48 25.88 8.04 0.80
C GLY A 48 25.34 9.36 1.38
N SER A 49 24.58 9.32 2.49
CA SER A 49 24.22 10.53 3.25
C SER A 49 24.37 10.32 4.76
N THR A 50 24.05 11.35 5.56
CA THR A 50 24.17 11.28 7.02
C THR A 50 23.16 10.28 7.59
N VAL A 51 23.68 9.18 8.15
CA VAL A 51 22.90 8.20 8.91
C VAL A 51 22.32 8.86 10.17
N LYS A 52 21.02 8.69 10.38
CA LYS A 52 20.30 9.28 11.53
C LYS A 52 20.35 8.32 12.71
N GLU A 53 21.52 8.22 13.36
CA GLU A 53 21.81 7.28 14.47
C GLU A 53 20.74 7.24 15.58
N LYS A 54 20.05 8.36 15.86
CA LYS A 54 18.94 8.42 16.81
C LYS A 54 17.79 7.43 16.53
N TYR A 55 17.68 6.95 15.28
CA TYR A 55 16.67 5.98 14.90
C TYR A 55 17.13 4.55 15.06
N LYS A 56 18.41 4.26 15.30
CA LYS A 56 18.92 2.90 15.38
C LYS A 56 18.19 2.05 16.42
N GLY A 57 18.02 0.76 16.12
CA GLY A 57 17.27 -0.20 16.95
C GLY A 57 15.80 -0.32 16.55
N LEU A 58 15.16 -1.44 16.93
CA LEU A 58 13.80 -1.81 16.50
C LEU A 58 12.76 -0.74 16.87
N PHE A 59 12.68 -0.38 18.16
CA PHE A 59 11.64 0.50 18.68
C PHE A 59 11.66 1.88 18.01
N ASN A 60 12.85 2.48 17.91
CA ASN A 60 13.03 3.80 17.32
C ASN A 60 12.74 3.81 15.80
N GLN A 61 13.10 2.73 15.09
CA GLN A 61 12.77 2.60 13.67
C GLN A 61 11.28 2.42 13.44
N VAL A 62 10.61 1.55 14.21
CA VAL A 62 9.16 1.36 14.07
C VAL A 62 8.41 2.65 14.41
N GLU A 63 8.80 3.33 15.49
CA GLU A 63 8.23 4.62 15.90
C GLU A 63 8.44 5.70 14.83
N GLY A 64 9.65 5.81 14.28
CA GLY A 64 9.99 6.76 13.22
C GLY A 64 9.25 6.47 11.91
N ALA A 65 9.20 5.20 11.52
CA ALA A 65 8.45 4.73 10.35
C ALA A 65 6.96 5.05 10.48
N CYS A 66 6.34 4.71 11.61
CA CYS A 66 4.92 4.99 11.84
C CYS A 66 4.62 6.49 11.78
N LYS A 67 5.44 7.32 12.45
CA LYS A 67 5.31 8.79 12.40
C LYS A 67 5.34 9.32 10.97
N GLN A 68 6.25 8.80 10.16
CA GLN A 68 6.41 9.25 8.79
C GLN A 68 5.25 8.77 7.90
N ILE A 69 4.79 7.53 8.06
CA ILE A 69 3.63 6.99 7.34
C ILE A 69 2.38 7.82 7.63
N VAL A 70 2.09 8.14 8.90
CA VAL A 70 0.92 8.95 9.27
C VAL A 70 0.99 10.36 8.68
N ARG A 71 2.20 10.92 8.57
CA ARG A 71 2.40 12.28 8.04
C ARG A 71 2.27 12.33 6.52
N ASP A 72 2.83 11.35 5.82
CA ASP A 72 3.09 11.47 4.38
C ASP A 72 2.27 10.48 3.52
N MET A 73 1.80 9.37 4.07
CA MET A 73 1.07 8.36 3.30
C MET A 73 -0.44 8.55 3.40
N GLN A 74 -1.09 8.69 2.25
CA GLN A 74 -2.54 8.74 2.17
C GLN A 74 -3.14 7.35 2.46
N LEU A 75 -4.18 7.30 3.29
CA LEU A 75 -4.97 6.10 3.57
C LEU A 75 -6.21 6.04 2.66
N PRO A 76 -6.73 4.84 2.31
CA PRO A 76 -6.30 3.50 2.72
C PRO A 76 -4.99 3.06 2.03
N ILE A 77 -4.39 1.96 2.50
CA ILE A 77 -3.19 1.37 1.88
C ILE A 77 -3.59 0.81 0.51
N THR A 78 -3.21 1.53 -0.54
CA THR A 78 -3.36 1.12 -1.94
C THR A 78 -2.00 1.17 -2.62
N LEU A 79 -1.81 0.42 -3.70
CA LEU A 79 -0.54 0.45 -4.44
C LEU A 79 -0.17 1.89 -4.88
N VAL A 80 -1.16 2.67 -5.34
CA VAL A 80 -0.96 4.07 -5.74
C VAL A 80 -0.45 4.91 -4.58
N ASN A 81 -1.08 4.81 -3.40
CA ASN A 81 -0.68 5.58 -2.23
C ASN A 81 0.72 5.18 -1.73
N VAL A 82 1.06 3.88 -1.79
CA VAL A 82 2.40 3.39 -1.41
C VAL A 82 3.46 3.84 -2.42
N VAL A 83 3.13 3.90 -3.72
CA VAL A 83 4.02 4.47 -4.75
C VAL A 83 4.27 5.95 -4.49
N ASN A 84 3.23 6.74 -4.25
CA ASN A 84 3.36 8.17 -4.00
C ASN A 84 4.21 8.42 -2.75
N PHE A 85 3.93 7.72 -1.66
CA PHE A 85 4.73 7.77 -0.44
C PHE A 85 6.21 7.40 -0.68
N ALA A 86 6.46 6.35 -1.47
CA ALA A 86 7.81 5.94 -1.79
C ALA A 86 8.59 7.02 -2.54
N VAL A 87 7.96 7.63 -3.55
CA VAL A 87 8.55 8.67 -4.39
C VAL A 87 8.81 9.96 -3.60
N GLU A 88 7.83 10.38 -2.81
CA GLU A 88 7.83 11.72 -2.20
C GLU A 88 8.60 11.77 -0.88
N SER A 89 8.61 10.67 -0.12
CA SER A 89 8.98 10.71 1.29
C SER A 89 9.89 9.59 1.77
N TRP A 90 9.90 8.43 1.12
CA TRP A 90 10.60 7.25 1.66
C TRP A 90 11.90 6.88 0.94
N ARG A 91 11.90 6.75 -0.40
CA ARG A 91 12.96 6.07 -1.17
C ARG A 91 13.44 6.90 -2.35
N SER A 92 14.73 7.26 -2.36
CA SER A 92 15.33 8.07 -3.43
C SER A 92 15.81 7.29 -4.67
N GLY A 93 16.17 6.02 -4.54
CA GLY A 93 16.80 5.24 -5.63
C GLY A 93 15.82 4.58 -6.62
N ALA A 94 14.98 3.69 -6.12
CA ALA A 94 14.03 2.90 -6.92
C ALA A 94 12.63 2.85 -6.26
N PRO A 95 11.96 4.00 -6.08
CA PRO A 95 10.74 4.09 -5.29
C PRO A 95 9.59 3.22 -5.80
N ARG A 96 9.40 3.12 -7.12
CA ARG A 96 8.31 2.33 -7.70
C ARG A 96 8.48 0.82 -7.47
N SER A 97 9.68 0.29 -7.72
CA SER A 97 9.99 -1.13 -7.50
C SER A 97 9.93 -1.50 -6.02
N TRP A 98 10.41 -0.59 -5.16
CA TRP A 98 10.25 -0.72 -3.71
C TRP A 98 8.78 -0.82 -3.32
N ALA A 99 7.95 0.13 -3.79
CA ALA A 99 6.53 0.17 -3.48
C ALA A 99 5.78 -1.08 -3.95
N GLN A 100 6.07 -1.56 -5.16
CA GLN A 100 5.50 -2.80 -5.69
C GLN A 100 5.84 -4.01 -4.82
N SER A 101 7.11 -4.14 -4.40
CA SER A 101 7.55 -5.25 -3.56
C SER A 101 6.92 -5.20 -2.16
N VAL A 102 6.94 -4.03 -1.49
CA VAL A 102 6.33 -3.86 -0.17
C VAL A 102 4.82 -4.10 -0.22
N TYR A 103 4.12 -3.53 -1.21
CA TYR A 103 2.69 -3.74 -1.37
C TYR A 103 2.34 -5.21 -1.64
N SER A 104 3.12 -5.91 -2.45
CA SER A 104 2.93 -7.35 -2.69
C SER A 104 3.05 -8.16 -1.39
N ILE A 105 4.11 -7.92 -0.60
CA ILE A 105 4.29 -8.59 0.71
C ILE A 105 3.13 -8.26 1.64
N TRP A 106 2.77 -6.98 1.79
CA TRP A 106 1.68 -6.55 2.65
C TRP A 106 0.34 -7.15 2.25
N SER A 107 -0.01 -7.11 0.95
CA SER A 107 -1.30 -7.61 0.47
C SER A 107 -1.44 -9.12 0.68
N ASN A 108 -0.35 -9.88 0.61
CA ASN A 108 -0.37 -11.30 0.95
C ASN A 108 -0.57 -11.53 2.46
N LEU A 109 0.11 -10.76 3.31
CA LEU A 109 -0.11 -10.82 4.76
C LEU A 109 -1.55 -10.44 5.13
N ALA A 110 -2.10 -9.38 4.51
CA ALA A 110 -3.45 -8.89 4.78
C ALA A 110 -4.54 -9.90 4.36
N LYS A 111 -4.32 -10.65 3.29
CA LYS A 111 -5.23 -11.71 2.82
C LYS A 111 -5.39 -12.86 3.81
N ASP A 112 -4.38 -13.13 4.63
CA ASP A 112 -4.42 -14.18 5.65
C ASP A 112 -5.19 -13.73 6.91
N ILE A 113 -5.57 -12.44 7.00
CA ILE A 113 -6.12 -11.83 8.22
C ILE A 113 -7.51 -11.24 7.98
N LEU A 114 -7.75 -10.66 6.80
CA LEU A 114 -9.08 -10.26 6.38
C LEU A 114 -9.80 -11.50 5.84
N PRO A 115 -11.06 -11.77 6.26
CA PRO A 115 -11.82 -12.85 5.66
C PRO A 115 -11.86 -12.63 4.14
N GLN A 116 -11.44 -13.64 3.40
CA GLN A 116 -11.64 -13.63 1.95
C GLN A 116 -13.14 -13.45 1.70
N PRO A 117 -13.55 -12.58 0.76
CA PRO A 117 -14.95 -12.49 0.39
C PRO A 117 -15.43 -13.87 0.01
N THR A 118 -16.52 -14.30 0.64
CA THR A 118 -17.12 -15.60 0.41
C THR A 118 -17.57 -15.69 -1.05
N ASP A 119 -17.67 -16.91 -1.60
CA ASP A 119 -18.15 -17.12 -2.98
C ASP A 119 -19.51 -16.44 -3.23
N THR A 120 -20.33 -16.30 -2.19
CA THR A 120 -21.61 -15.59 -2.22
C THR A 120 -21.44 -14.08 -2.40
N GLU A 121 -20.48 -13.45 -1.71
CA GLU A 121 -20.18 -12.03 -1.88
C GLU A 121 -19.56 -11.74 -3.25
N ILE A 122 -18.74 -12.66 -3.77
CA ILE A 122 -18.19 -12.57 -5.13
C ILE A 122 -19.33 -12.66 -6.16
N GLN A 123 -20.25 -13.61 -6.01
CA GLN A 123 -21.41 -13.72 -6.92
C GLN A 123 -22.30 -12.47 -6.90
N ASP A 124 -22.52 -11.85 -5.74
CA ASP A 124 -23.30 -10.61 -5.65
C ASP A 124 -22.59 -9.44 -6.35
N LEU A 125 -21.27 -9.32 -6.19
CA LEU A 125 -20.46 -8.33 -6.89
C LEU A 125 -20.48 -8.54 -8.41
N THR A 126 -20.35 -9.78 -8.88
CA THR A 126 -20.42 -10.10 -10.32
C THR A 126 -21.77 -9.68 -10.91
N LYS A 127 -22.88 -10.00 -10.25
CA LYS A 127 -24.23 -9.58 -10.70
C LYS A 127 -24.37 -8.06 -10.78
N ARG A 128 -23.81 -7.33 -9.80
CA ARG A 128 -23.84 -5.85 -9.82
C ARG A 128 -23.06 -5.28 -11.00
N VAL A 129 -21.91 -5.87 -11.33
CA VAL A 129 -21.12 -5.47 -12.50
C VAL A 129 -21.89 -5.73 -13.79
N GLU A 130 -22.51 -6.90 -13.95
CA GLU A 130 -23.34 -7.24 -15.12
C GLU A 130 -24.50 -6.25 -15.32
N ILE A 131 -25.16 -5.84 -14.22
CA ILE A 131 -26.23 -4.83 -14.27
C ILE A 131 -25.68 -3.47 -14.76
N ILE A 132 -24.51 -3.06 -14.25
CA ILE A 132 -23.88 -1.80 -14.67
C ILE A 132 -23.52 -1.85 -16.16
N GLU A 133 -22.93 -2.96 -16.62
CA GLU A 133 -22.58 -3.14 -18.04
C GLU A 133 -23.83 -3.09 -18.93
N TYR A 134 -24.92 -3.73 -18.52
CA TYR A 134 -26.20 -3.67 -19.21
C TYR A 134 -26.71 -2.22 -19.32
N VAL A 135 -26.73 -1.47 -18.21
CA VAL A 135 -27.18 -0.07 -18.19
C VAL A 135 -26.30 0.80 -19.09
N VAL A 136 -24.97 0.64 -19.02
CA VAL A 136 -24.03 1.38 -19.88
C VAL A 136 -24.31 1.10 -21.37
N ASN A 137 -24.56 -0.15 -21.74
CA ASN A 137 -24.89 -0.50 -23.12
C ASN A 137 -26.23 0.08 -23.57
N LEU A 138 -27.25 0.07 -22.69
CA LEU A 138 -28.54 0.69 -22.96
C LEU A 138 -28.39 2.20 -23.23
N PHE A 139 -27.58 2.89 -22.43
CA PHE A 139 -27.27 4.31 -22.63
C PHE A 139 -26.54 4.57 -23.95
N LYS A 140 -25.57 3.73 -24.33
CA LYS A 140 -24.88 3.84 -25.63
C LYS A 140 -25.85 3.69 -26.80
N GLU A 141 -26.78 2.75 -26.74
CA GLU A 141 -27.80 2.56 -27.77
C GLU A 141 -28.75 3.76 -27.87
N LEU A 142 -29.20 4.30 -26.72
CA LEU A 142 -30.05 5.48 -26.69
C LEU A 142 -29.35 6.69 -27.32
N ILE A 143 -28.08 6.94 -26.95
CA ILE A 143 -27.27 8.00 -27.55
C ILE A 143 -27.13 7.79 -29.06
N SER A 144 -26.90 6.56 -29.52
CA SER A 144 -26.79 6.25 -30.95
C SER A 144 -28.10 6.51 -31.72
N LYS A 145 -29.25 6.17 -31.13
CA LYS A 145 -30.57 6.44 -31.72
C LYS A 145 -30.85 7.94 -31.81
N LEU A 146 -30.62 8.67 -30.72
CA LEU A 146 -30.77 10.13 -30.71
C LEU A 146 -29.82 10.80 -31.72
N ALA A 147 -28.57 10.36 -31.82
CA ALA A 147 -27.64 10.88 -32.80
C ALA A 147 -28.08 10.64 -34.26
N LYS A 148 -28.83 9.56 -34.54
CA LYS A 148 -29.42 9.31 -35.87
C LYS A 148 -30.65 10.17 -36.14
N GLU A 149 -31.51 10.36 -35.15
CA GLU A 149 -32.73 11.18 -35.28
C GLU A 149 -32.41 12.68 -35.40
N PHE A 150 -31.42 13.17 -34.64
CA PHE A 150 -31.04 14.59 -34.64
C PHE A 150 -29.84 14.90 -35.55
N GLY A 151 -29.15 13.88 -36.07
CA GLY A 151 -28.03 14.03 -37.00
C GLY A 151 -28.42 14.00 -38.48
N SER A 152 -29.68 13.72 -38.81
CA SER A 152 -30.19 13.70 -40.19
C SER A 152 -30.81 15.03 -40.65
N GLU A 153 -30.71 16.10 -39.87
CA GLU A 153 -31.19 17.46 -40.24
C GLU A 153 -30.07 18.39 -40.77
N ARG A 154 -29.10 17.87 -41.52
CA ARG A 154 -28.17 18.70 -42.29
C ARG A 154 -28.03 18.21 -43.73
#